data_AF-A0A6M3L4H6-F1
#
_entry.id   AF-A0A6M3L4H6-F1
#
_cell.length_a   1.000
_cell.length_b   1.000
_cell.length_c   1.000
_cell.angle_alpha   90.00
_cell.angle_beta   90.00
_cell.angle_gamma   90.00
#
_symmetry.space_group_name_H-M   'P 1'
#
loop_
_entity.id
_entity.type
_entity.pdbx_description
1 polymer ?
#
loop_
_entity_poly.entity_id
_entity_poly.type
_entity_poly.pdbx_seq_one_letter_code
_entity_poly.pdbx_strand_id
1 'polypeptide(L)' 'MNEKVIVYALLGGYEDDGVMSLHKTKEGAEAAQEKIKEPSPRLYRHSHIEEYELED' A
#
# COMPACT_ATOMS: atom_id res chain seq x y z
N MET A 1 19.77 -3.40 -19.39
CA MET A 1 19.19 -2.20 -18.76
C MET A 1 18.36 -2.74 -17.62
N ASN A 2 18.68 -2.42 -16.36
CA ASN A 2 17.77 -2.78 -15.26
C ASN A 2 16.58 -1.82 -15.35
N GLU A 3 15.39 -2.38 -15.52
CA GLU A 3 14.16 -1.61 -15.55
C GLU A 3 13.78 -1.26 -14.11
N LYS A 4 13.72 0.04 -13.80
CA LYS A 4 13.23 0.53 -12.51
C LYS A 4 11.71 0.58 -12.58
N VAL A 5 11.03 -0.12 -11.67
CA VAL A 5 9.57 -0.14 -11.58
C VAL A 5 9.15 0.52 -10.28
N ILE A 6 8.27 1.53 -10.38
CA ILE A 6 7.66 2.17 -9.22
C ILE A 6 6.43 1.36 -8.80
N VAL A 7 6.32 1.04 -7.52
CA VAL A 7 5.14 0.41 -6.93
C VAL A 7 4.69 1.17 -5.69
N TYR A 8 3.40 1.13 -5.42
CA TYR A 8 2.76 1.73 -4.25
C TYR A 8 2.28 0.61 -3.33
N ALA A 9 2.88 0.52 -2.14
CA ALA A 9 2.51 -0.45 -1.13
C ALA A 9 1.48 0.17 -0.18
N LEU A 10 0.35 -0.51 0.00
CA LEU A 10 -0.53 -0.27 1.13
C LEU A 10 0.01 -1.08 2.31
N LEU A 11 0.47 -0.39 3.35
CA LEU A 11 0.99 -0.99 4.56
C LEU A 11 -0.11 -1.04 5.63
N GLY A 12 -0.05 -2.08 6.45
CA GLY A 12 -0.86 -2.11 7.67
C GLY A 12 -0.38 -1.05 8.67
N GLY A 13 -1.22 -0.85 9.69
CA GLY A 13 -1.05 0.29 10.59
C GLY A 13 -0.18 0.03 11.81
N TYR A 14 0.27 -1.21 11.99
CA TYR A 14 1.17 -1.64 13.05
C TYR A 14 2.48 -2.16 12.46
N GLU A 15 3.58 -2.04 13.22
CA GLU A 15 4.93 -2.39 12.77
C GLU A 15 5.03 -3.83 12.22
N ASP A 16 4.23 -4.75 12.76
CA ASP A 16 4.23 -6.17 12.38
C ASP A 16 3.24 -6.51 11.24
N ASP A 17 2.39 -5.58 10.80
CA ASP A 17 1.36 -5.87 9.79
C ASP A 17 1.96 -6.04 8.38
N GLY A 18 3.10 -5.39 8.13
CA GLY A 18 3.81 -5.46 6.85
C GLY A 18 3.02 -4.94 5.64
N VAL A 19 3.37 -5.44 4.46
CA VAL A 19 2.73 -5.08 3.18
C VAL A 19 1.41 -5.81 3.03
N MET A 20 0.30 -5.07 2.97
CA MET A 20 -1.02 -5.63 2.72
C MET A 20 -1.31 -5.84 1.23
N SER A 21 -0.89 -4.89 0.38
CA SER A 21 -1.04 -5.00 -1.08
C SER A 21 -0.07 -4.10 -1.83
N LEU A 22 0.24 -4.46 -3.08
CA LEU A 22 1.11 -3.71 -3.99
C LEU A 22 0.32 -3.27 -5.23
N HIS A 23 0.55 -2.03 -5.66
CA HIS A 23 -0.15 -1.42 -6.79
C HIS A 23 0.84 -0.74 -7.73
N LYS A 24 0.54 -0.73 -9.02
CA LYS A 24 1.35 -0.01 -10.03
C LYS A 24 1.08 1.50 -10.06
N THR A 25 -0.01 1.93 -9.43
CA THR A 25 -0.42 3.35 -9.37
C THR A 25 -0.86 3.72 -7.96
N LYS A 26 -0.71 5.00 -7.62
CA LYS A 26 -1.10 5.53 -6.32
C LYS A 26 -2.61 5.44 -6.11
N GLU A 27 -3.40 5.74 -7.14
CA GLU A 27 -4.86 5.67 -7.09
C GLU A 27 -5.37 4.26 -6.81
N GLY A 28 -4.65 3.23 -7.29
CA GLY A 28 -4.96 1.84 -6.99
C GLY A 28 -4.80 1.51 -5.50
N ALA A 29 -3.71 2.01 -4.90
CA ALA A 29 -3.46 1.85 -3.47
C ALA A 29 -4.47 2.63 -2.62
N GLU A 30 -4.82 3.86 -3.00
CA GLU A 30 -5.85 4.67 -2.32
C GLU A 30 -7.23 4.02 -2.39
N ALA A 31 -7.61 3.48 -3.56
CA ALA A 31 -8.86 2.74 -3.71
C ALA A 31 -8.89 1.45 -2.87
N ALA A 32 -7.74 0.79 -2.69
CA ALA A 32 -7.63 -0.36 -1.78
C ALA A 32 -7.76 0.07 -0.30
N GLN A 33 -7.18 1.21 0.06
CA GLN A 33 -7.30 1.78 1.40
C GLN A 33 -8.75 2.17 1.73
N GLU A 34 -9.49 2.81 0.82
CA GLU A 34 -10.91 3.14 1.10
C GLU A 34 -11.76 1.88 1.31
N LYS A 35 -11.45 0.77 0.65
CA LYS A 35 -12.18 -0.50 0.83
C LYS A 35 -12.01 -1.12 2.22
N ILE A 36 -10.93 -0.81 2.95
CA ILE A 36 -10.73 -1.33 4.32
C ILE A 36 -11.45 -0.51 5.39
N LYS A 37 -11.97 0.68 5.03
CA LYS A 37 -12.62 1.63 5.96
C LYS A 37 -13.83 1.06 6.68
N GLU A 38 -14.73 0.39 5.95
CA GLU A 38 -15.93 -0.21 6.52
C GLU A 38 -15.66 -1.51 7.30
N PRO A 39 -14.91 -2.49 6.76
CA PRO A 39 -14.65 -3.73 7.49
C PRO A 39 -13.70 -3.53 8.67
N SER A 40 -12.83 -2.52 8.65
CA SER A 40 -11.91 -2.23 9.75
C SER A 40 -11.51 -0.75 9.80
N PRO A 41 -12.33 0.10 10.45
CA PRO A 41 -12.01 1.53 10.62
C PRO A 41 -10.70 1.77 11.35
N ARG A 42 -10.31 0.86 12.25
CA ARG A 42 -9.05 0.91 13.00
C ARG A 42 -7.86 0.67 12.06
N LEU A 43 -7.93 -0.35 11.22
CA LEU A 43 -6.88 -0.63 10.25
C LEU A 43 -6.76 0.51 9.24
N TYR A 44 -7.89 1.00 8.73
CA TYR A 44 -7.92 2.16 7.83
C TYR A 44 -7.21 3.39 8.41
N ARG A 45 -7.51 3.75 9.65
CA ARG A 45 -6.92 4.93 10.32
C ARG A 45 -5.40 4.83 10.44
N HIS A 46 -4.87 3.63 10.61
CA HIS A 46 -3.46 3.42 10.85
C HIS A 46 -2.69 3.00 9.59
N SER A 47 -3.37 2.49 8.56
CA SER A 47 -2.76 2.18 7.28
C SER A 47 -2.22 3.42 6.57
N HIS A 48 -1.16 3.25 5.80
CA HIS A 48 -0.58 4.30 4.96
C HIS A 48 -0.02 3.70 3.67
N ILE A 49 0.21 4.58 2.69
CA ILE A 49 0.71 4.21 1.37
C ILE A 49 2.14 4.71 1.24
N GLU A 50 3.04 3.81 0.85
CA GLU A 50 4.45 4.12 0.60
C GLU A 50 4.82 3.79 -0.85
N GLU A 51 5.70 4.61 -1.43
CA GLU A 51 6.24 4.41 -2.77
C GLU A 51 7.58 3.67 -2.68
N TYR A 52 7.74 2.64 -3.49
CA TYR A 52 8.96 1.84 -3.59
C TYR A 52 9.44 1.82 -5.03
N GLU A 53 10.75 1.97 -5.20
CA GLU A 53 11.42 1.72 -6.47
C GLU A 53 12.04 0.31 -6.40
N LEU A 54 11.56 -0.57 -7.28
CA LEU A 54 12.07 -1.92 -7.42
C LEU A 54 13.05 -1.97 -8.59
N GLU A 55 14.20 -2.59 -8.36
CA GLU A 55 15.17 -2.97 -9.38
C GLU A 55 15.03 -4.47 -9.64
N ASP A 56 14.89 -4.86 -10.91
CA ASP A 56 14.88 -6.26 -11.37
C ASP A 56 16.31 -6.83 -11.48
#